data_AF-A0AAN6F6M8-F1
#
_entry.id   AF-A0AAN6F6M8-F1
#
_cell.length_a   1.000
_cell.length_b   1.000
_cell.length_c   1.000
_cell.angle_alpha   90.00
_cell.angle_beta   90.00
_cell.angle_gamma   90.00
#
_symmetry.space_group_name_H-M   'P 1'
#
loop_
_entity.id
_entity.type
_entity.pdbx_description
1 polymer ?
#
loop_
_entity_poly.entity_id
_entity_poly.type
_entity_poly.pdbx_seq_one_letter_code
_entity_poly.pdbx_strand_id
1 'polypeptide(L)'
;MASALRSTLLRQALVTPSSRLTTSAIPAFRTQQYFLRRAPLALQQATFQTSSKRAILPPLPQRMEGTVNDAVRLPPSEPSHGNYHWTFERLVSAALLPITIAPFAAGSLSPLLDGTFIGLIIVHTYIGFQSVIADYLPKWRVPFLRKAADWGNLLAVVVVGWGWYEFETNDVGLTEGVRRIWKAGSKTEILA
;
A
#
# COMPACT_ATOMS: atom_id res chain seq x y z
N MET A 1 32.72 -13.87 -40.59
CA MET A 1 31.58 -14.06 -41.51
C MET A 1 30.45 -13.17 -40.98
N ALA A 2 30.40 -11.91 -41.44
CA ALA A 2 29.35 -11.34 -42.31
C ALA A 2 27.96 -11.32 -41.64
N SER A 3 27.16 -10.25 -41.56
CA SER A 3 27.08 -8.92 -42.19
C SER A 3 26.12 -8.08 -41.30
N ALA A 4 26.45 -6.87 -40.87
CA ALA A 4 26.16 -5.58 -41.54
C ALA A 4 24.70 -5.40 -42.00
N LEU A 5 23.93 -4.55 -41.30
CA LEU A 5 22.97 -3.62 -41.91
C LEU A 5 22.81 -2.37 -41.01
N ARG A 6 23.40 -1.26 -41.47
CA ARG A 6 23.15 0.11 -41.03
C ARG A 6 22.12 0.72 -41.97
N SER A 7 21.20 1.54 -41.45
CA SER A 7 20.39 2.46 -42.25
C SER A 7 20.67 3.89 -41.81
N THR A 8 21.59 4.52 -42.52
CA THR A 8 21.80 5.97 -42.58
C THR A 8 20.88 6.54 -43.67
N LEU A 9 20.06 7.54 -43.34
CA LEU A 9 19.53 8.46 -44.34
C LEU A 9 19.79 9.91 -43.90
N LEU A 10 20.64 10.55 -44.70
CA LEU A 10 20.85 11.99 -44.80
C LEU A 10 19.54 12.72 -45.11
N ARG A 11 19.34 13.90 -44.51
CA ARG A 11 18.98 15.09 -45.30
C ARG A 11 19.46 16.36 -44.58
N GLN A 12 20.47 16.98 -45.18
CA GLN A 12 20.91 18.35 -44.91
C GLN A 12 20.01 19.33 -45.67
N ALA A 13 19.68 20.48 -45.07
CA ALA A 13 19.30 21.71 -45.79
C ALA A 13 19.51 22.97 -44.92
N LEU A 14 20.66 23.61 -45.14
CA LEU A 14 20.93 25.05 -45.34
C LEU A 14 20.25 26.15 -44.47
N VAL A 15 21.08 26.73 -43.60
CA VAL A 15 21.37 28.15 -43.29
C VAL A 15 20.55 29.27 -43.98
N THR A 16 19.92 30.17 -43.18
CA THR A 16 20.24 31.62 -43.00
C THR A 16 19.10 32.36 -42.26
N PRO A 17 19.40 33.30 -41.34
CA PRO A 17 18.40 34.18 -40.73
C PRO A 17 18.27 35.47 -41.54
N SER A 18 17.05 35.94 -41.80
CA SER A 18 16.81 37.28 -42.37
C SER A 18 15.82 38.04 -41.50
N SER A 19 16.34 39.03 -40.79
CA SER A 19 15.58 40.08 -40.11
C SER A 19 14.96 41.03 -41.14
N ARG A 20 13.66 41.30 -41.04
CA ARG A 20 13.07 42.52 -41.59
C ARG A 20 11.83 42.92 -40.79
N LEU A 21 11.96 44.07 -40.11
CA LEU A 21 10.88 44.88 -39.56
C LEU A 21 10.34 45.76 -40.68
N THR A 22 9.05 45.66 -40.99
CA THR A 22 8.32 46.73 -41.70
C THR A 22 6.84 46.73 -41.28
N THR A 23 6.47 47.82 -40.63
CA THR A 23 5.12 48.30 -40.34
C THR A 23 4.28 48.47 -41.61
N SER A 24 2.99 48.09 -41.61
CA SER A 24 1.87 48.94 -42.10
C SER A 24 0.51 48.22 -42.16
N ALA A 25 -0.49 48.95 -41.65
CA ALA A 25 -1.88 49.12 -42.07
C ALA A 25 -2.83 47.92 -42.29
N ILE A 26 -3.92 47.95 -41.53
CA ILE A 26 -5.17 47.19 -41.72
C ILE A 26 -5.93 47.75 -42.93
N PRO A 27 -6.62 46.90 -43.71
CA PRO A 27 -8.05 47.11 -43.87
C PRO A 27 -8.87 45.84 -43.63
N ALA A 28 -10.06 46.07 -43.07
CA ALA A 28 -11.05 45.09 -42.73
C ALA A 28 -11.73 44.54 -44.00
N PHE A 29 -11.78 43.21 -44.14
CA PHE A 29 -12.88 42.53 -44.84
C PHE A 29 -13.36 41.34 -44.00
N ARG A 30 -14.60 41.51 -43.56
CA ARG A 30 -15.37 40.61 -42.70
C ARG A 30 -15.98 39.53 -43.57
N THR A 31 -15.32 38.37 -43.68
CA THR A 31 -15.98 37.14 -44.15
C THR A 31 -16.45 36.34 -42.93
N GLN A 32 -17.76 36.29 -42.79
CA GLN A 32 -18.48 35.42 -41.87
C GLN A 32 -18.14 33.96 -42.20
N GLN A 33 -17.24 33.35 -41.43
CA GLN A 33 -17.12 31.90 -41.36
C GLN A 33 -18.01 31.40 -40.23
N TYR A 34 -19.21 31.03 -40.65
CA TYR A 34 -20.19 30.28 -39.90
C TYR A 34 -19.58 28.97 -39.35
N PHE A 35 -19.79 28.75 -38.05
CA PHE A 35 -19.85 27.46 -37.36
C PHE A 35 -18.73 26.43 -37.61
N LEU A 36 -17.60 26.60 -36.94
CA LEU A 36 -17.03 25.53 -36.12
C LEU A 36 -16.56 26.13 -34.81
N ARG A 37 -17.52 26.57 -33.98
CA ARG A 37 -17.29 26.68 -32.54
C ARG A 37 -17.05 25.25 -32.07
N ARG A 38 -15.81 24.78 -32.18
CA ARG A 38 -15.33 23.60 -31.47
C ARG A 38 -15.56 23.97 -30.01
N ALA A 39 -16.74 23.64 -29.50
CA ALA A 39 -16.98 23.67 -28.07
C ALA A 39 -15.74 22.97 -27.49
N PRO A 40 -15.04 23.55 -26.50
CA PRO A 40 -14.19 22.68 -25.72
C PRO A 40 -15.14 21.55 -25.31
N LEU A 41 -14.78 20.30 -25.63
CA LEU A 41 -15.24 19.20 -24.82
C LEU A 41 -14.79 19.59 -23.42
N ALA A 42 -15.63 20.34 -22.71
CA ALA A 42 -15.55 20.51 -21.29
C ALA A 42 -15.80 19.09 -20.84
N LEU A 43 -14.70 18.35 -20.71
CA LEU A 43 -14.67 17.11 -20.00
C LEU A 43 -15.30 17.49 -18.67
N GLN A 44 -16.57 17.15 -18.50
CA GLN A 44 -17.27 17.28 -17.23
C GLN A 44 -16.48 16.36 -16.32
N GLN A 45 -15.43 16.91 -15.72
CA GLN A 45 -14.73 16.27 -14.63
C GLN A 45 -15.80 16.14 -13.57
N ALA A 46 -16.31 14.92 -13.38
CA ALA A 46 -17.25 14.62 -12.33
C ALA A 46 -16.59 15.00 -11.00
N THR A 47 -16.97 16.15 -10.47
CA THR A 47 -16.48 16.68 -9.19
C THR A 47 -17.22 15.98 -8.05
N PHE A 48 -16.86 14.73 -7.78
CA PHE A 48 -17.26 14.04 -6.56
C PHE A 48 -16.05 13.60 -5.74
N GLN A 49 -15.03 14.46 -5.69
CA GLN A 49 -13.95 14.36 -4.72
C GLN A 49 -14.04 15.58 -3.81
N THR A 50 -14.86 15.49 -2.75
CA THR A 50 -15.02 16.55 -1.73
C THR A 50 -13.84 16.58 -0.74
N SER A 51 -12.92 15.61 -0.83
CA SER A 51 -11.75 15.53 0.03
C SER A 51 -10.68 16.54 -0.39
N SER A 52 -10.31 17.43 0.53
CA SER A 52 -9.17 18.33 0.37
C SER A 52 -7.88 17.53 0.18
N LYS A 53 -7.10 17.82 -0.88
CA LYS A 53 -5.77 17.22 -1.06
C LYS A 53 -4.84 17.69 0.07
N ARG A 54 -4.63 16.83 1.06
CA ARG A 54 -3.59 17.02 2.08
C ARG A 54 -2.34 16.27 1.67
N ALA A 55 -1.24 16.98 1.49
CA ALA A 55 0.07 16.37 1.31
C ALA A 55 0.56 15.86 2.67
N ILE A 56 0.20 14.63 3.01
CA ILE A 56 0.77 13.94 4.18
C ILE A 56 2.22 13.63 3.84
N LEU A 57 3.15 14.17 4.63
CA LEU A 57 4.58 13.97 4.46
C LEU A 57 5.11 14.42 3.06
N PRO A 58 5.10 15.73 2.72
CA PRO A 58 5.62 16.23 1.45
C PRO A 58 7.12 15.90 1.26
N PRO A 59 7.64 15.72 0.03
CA PRO A 59 9.05 15.38 -0.14
C PRO A 59 9.96 16.42 0.53
N LEU A 60 10.97 15.97 1.28
CA LEU A 60 11.99 16.86 1.84
C LEU A 60 12.92 17.35 0.73
N PRO A 61 13.65 18.46 0.94
CA PRO A 61 14.70 18.88 0.02
C PRO A 61 15.68 17.74 -0.25
N GLN A 62 15.98 17.48 -1.51
CA GLN A 62 16.93 16.43 -1.90
C GLN A 62 18.33 16.84 -1.45
N ARG A 63 18.91 16.09 -0.52
CA ARG A 63 20.30 16.27 -0.05
C ARG A 63 21.12 15.09 -0.51
N MET A 64 22.23 15.35 -1.21
CA MET A 64 23.23 14.32 -1.47
C MET A 64 24.14 14.21 -0.24
N GLU A 65 24.23 13.03 0.34
CA GLU A 65 25.19 12.73 1.39
C GLU A 65 26.44 12.16 0.73
N GLY A 66 27.57 12.88 0.84
CA GLY A 66 28.85 12.50 0.21
C GLY A 66 29.11 13.16 -1.15
N THR A 67 30.26 12.81 -1.73
CA THR A 67 30.71 13.23 -3.07
C THR A 67 30.41 12.16 -4.12
N VAL A 68 30.57 12.51 -5.40
CA VAL A 68 30.41 11.55 -6.52
C VAL A 68 31.37 10.36 -6.43
N ASN A 69 32.49 10.53 -5.73
CA ASN A 69 33.52 9.50 -5.58
C ASN A 69 33.40 8.70 -4.28
N ASP A 70 32.47 9.06 -3.39
CA ASP A 70 32.31 8.37 -2.11
C ASP A 70 31.50 7.08 -2.32
N ALA A 71 32.01 5.96 -1.81
CA ALA A 71 31.28 4.70 -1.83
C ALA A 71 30.01 4.81 -0.96
N VAL A 72 28.90 4.25 -1.44
CA VAL A 72 27.66 4.13 -0.67
C VAL A 72 27.93 3.29 0.58
N ARG A 73 27.60 3.83 1.75
CA ARG A 73 27.66 3.08 3.01
C ARG A 73 26.54 2.06 3.04
N LEU A 74 26.89 0.78 2.91
CA LEU A 74 25.94 -0.31 3.08
C LEU A 74 25.81 -0.62 4.57
N PRO A 75 24.58 -0.80 5.09
CA PRO A 75 24.40 -1.32 6.43
C PRO A 75 24.98 -2.74 6.52
N PRO A 76 25.47 -3.18 7.70
CA PRO A 76 25.92 -4.55 7.89
C PRO A 76 24.77 -5.52 7.61
N SER A 77 25.07 -6.61 6.90
CA SER A 77 24.07 -7.64 6.59
C SER A 77 23.75 -8.46 7.83
N GLU A 78 22.48 -8.49 8.23
CA GLU A 78 21.99 -9.35 9.32
C GLU A 78 20.83 -10.23 8.80
N PRO A 79 20.99 -11.57 8.75
CA PRO A 79 19.96 -12.47 8.21
C PRO A 79 18.63 -12.44 8.97
N SER A 80 18.68 -12.10 10.27
CA SER A 80 17.51 -11.94 11.15
C SER A 80 16.53 -10.87 10.65
N HIS A 81 17.05 -9.77 10.09
CA HIS A 81 16.27 -8.65 9.56
C HIS A 81 15.83 -8.82 8.10
N GLY A 82 16.16 -9.94 7.48
CA GLY A 82 15.81 -10.24 6.09
C GLY A 82 15.27 -11.65 5.92
N ASN A 83 16.14 -12.57 5.50
CA ASN A 83 15.75 -13.92 5.07
C ASN A 83 15.01 -14.72 6.16
N TYR A 84 15.51 -14.71 7.40
CA TYR A 84 14.88 -15.48 8.48
C TYR A 84 13.49 -14.93 8.83
N HIS A 85 13.36 -13.61 8.92
CA HIS A 85 12.07 -12.96 9.15
C HIS A 85 11.06 -13.30 8.05
N TRP A 86 11.47 -13.17 6.78
CA TRP A 86 10.62 -13.50 5.64
C TRP A 86 10.18 -14.97 5.66
N THR A 87 11.11 -15.90 5.87
CA THR A 87 10.81 -17.33 5.91
C THR A 87 9.85 -17.67 7.04
N PHE A 88 10.06 -17.08 8.23
CA PHE A 88 9.18 -17.26 9.38
C PHE A 88 7.77 -16.74 9.10
N GLU A 89 7.61 -15.55 8.52
CA GLU A 89 6.31 -15.01 8.14
C GLU A 89 5.55 -15.93 7.18
N ARG A 90 6.26 -16.46 6.17
CA ARG A 90 5.66 -17.37 5.19
C ARG A 90 5.24 -18.68 5.84
N LEU A 91 6.05 -19.21 6.76
CA LEU A 91 5.73 -20.42 7.51
C LEU A 91 4.48 -20.24 8.38
N VAL A 92 4.39 -19.14 9.15
CA VAL A 92 3.21 -18.82 9.96
C VAL A 92 1.97 -18.68 9.07
N SER A 93 2.09 -17.98 7.93
CA SER A 93 0.98 -17.79 7.00
C SER A 93 0.51 -19.11 6.37
N ALA A 94 1.45 -19.99 6.01
CA ALA A 94 1.13 -21.31 5.47
C ALA A 94 0.50 -22.22 6.53
N ALA A 95 0.97 -22.16 7.78
CA ALA A 95 0.42 -22.91 8.90
C ALA A 95 -1.02 -22.47 9.27
N LEU A 96 -1.35 -21.20 9.06
CA LEU A 96 -2.70 -20.67 9.28
C LEU A 96 -3.76 -21.28 8.33
N LEU A 97 -3.39 -21.67 7.12
CA LEU A 97 -4.36 -22.22 6.14
C LEU A 97 -5.06 -23.50 6.63
N PRO A 98 -4.36 -24.59 6.99
CA PRO A 98 -5.03 -25.82 7.43
C PRO A 98 -5.82 -25.63 8.73
N ILE A 99 -5.31 -24.85 9.69
CA ILE A 99 -5.98 -24.64 10.97
C ILE A 99 -7.24 -23.77 10.83
N THR A 100 -7.27 -22.85 9.85
CA THR A 100 -8.49 -22.08 9.52
C THR A 100 -9.56 -22.95 8.88
N ILE A 101 -9.17 -23.99 8.14
CA ILE A 101 -10.11 -24.90 7.46
C ILE A 101 -10.64 -25.97 8.42
N ALA A 102 -9.84 -26.40 9.41
CA ALA A 102 -10.19 -27.48 10.33
C ALA A 102 -11.57 -27.36 11.01
N PRO A 103 -12.02 -26.18 11.49
CA PRO A 103 -13.34 -26.04 12.11
C PRO A 103 -14.51 -26.36 11.16
N PHE A 104 -14.34 -26.16 9.86
CA PHE A 104 -15.39 -26.45 8.88
C PHE A 104 -15.61 -27.95 8.67
N ALA A 105 -14.58 -28.77 8.89
CA ALA A 105 -14.67 -30.22 8.77
C ALA A 105 -15.02 -30.90 10.12
N ALA A 106 -14.44 -30.40 11.23
CA ALA A 106 -14.56 -31.03 12.54
C ALA A 106 -15.60 -30.36 13.47
N GLY A 107 -16.10 -29.17 13.12
CA GLY A 107 -16.93 -28.36 14.02
C GLY A 107 -16.09 -27.46 14.92
N SER A 108 -16.43 -27.34 16.21
CA SER A 108 -15.62 -26.56 17.14
C SER A 108 -14.27 -27.23 17.37
N LEU A 109 -13.18 -26.44 17.45
CA LEU A 109 -11.87 -26.97 17.80
C LEU A 109 -11.79 -27.32 19.29
N SER A 110 -10.82 -28.16 19.66
CA SER A 110 -10.46 -28.34 21.05
C SER A 110 -9.78 -27.06 21.59
N PRO A 111 -9.89 -26.74 22.89
CA PRO A 111 -9.32 -25.50 23.44
C PRO A 111 -7.82 -25.32 23.15
N LEU A 112 -7.07 -26.42 23.10
CA LEU A 112 -5.65 -26.38 22.74
C LEU A 112 -5.43 -25.98 21.27
N LEU A 113 -6.21 -26.54 20.35
CA LEU A 113 -6.12 -26.20 18.93
C LEU A 113 -6.67 -24.79 18.67
N ASP A 114 -7.72 -24.38 19.37
CA ASP A 114 -8.29 -23.03 19.26
C ASP A 114 -7.31 -21.98 19.80
N GLY A 115 -6.69 -22.23 20.97
CA GLY A 115 -5.60 -21.41 21.50
C GLY A 115 -4.38 -21.36 20.57
N THR A 116 -4.03 -22.47 19.91
CA THR A 116 -2.96 -22.48 18.90
C THR A 116 -3.34 -21.62 17.69
N PHE A 117 -4.59 -21.72 17.24
CA PHE A 117 -5.10 -20.92 16.13
C PHE A 117 -5.04 -19.43 16.44
N ILE A 118 -5.54 -19.03 17.61
CA ILE A 118 -5.46 -17.66 18.14
C ILE A 118 -4.00 -17.19 18.21
N GLY A 119 -3.09 -18.01 18.77
CA GLY A 119 -1.68 -17.65 18.89
C GLY A 119 -1.03 -17.38 17.53
N LEU A 120 -1.30 -18.22 16.54
CA LEU A 120 -0.83 -18.02 15.16
C LEU A 120 -1.41 -16.75 14.53
N ILE A 121 -2.70 -16.44 14.76
CA ILE A 121 -3.33 -15.20 14.30
C ILE A 121 -2.63 -14.00 14.93
N ILE A 122 -2.43 -13.99 16.25
CA ILE A 122 -1.78 -12.88 16.97
C ILE A 122 -0.37 -12.63 16.41
N VAL A 123 0.43 -13.70 16.22
CA VAL A 123 1.79 -13.59 15.66
C VAL A 123 1.74 -13.05 14.22
N HIS A 124 0.86 -13.60 13.38
CA HIS A 124 0.71 -13.16 11.99
C HIS A 124 0.31 -11.68 11.91
N THR A 125 -0.65 -11.25 12.73
CA THR A 125 -1.13 -9.87 12.80
C THR A 125 -0.06 -8.93 13.35
N TYR A 126 0.70 -9.33 14.38
CA TYR A 126 1.80 -8.53 14.92
C TYR A 126 2.85 -8.21 13.86
N ILE A 127 3.30 -9.22 13.11
CA ILE A 127 4.30 -9.05 12.06
C ILE A 127 3.72 -8.22 10.89
N GLY A 128 2.48 -8.50 10.50
CA GLY A 128 1.77 -7.72 9.48
C GLY A 128 1.71 -6.23 9.84
N PHE A 129 1.35 -5.90 11.08
CA PHE A 129 1.37 -4.51 11.56
C PHE A 129 2.77 -3.93 11.63
N GLN A 130 3.80 -4.69 12.00
CA GLN A 130 5.18 -4.19 11.93
C GLN A 130 5.58 -3.76 10.52
N SER A 131 5.16 -4.51 9.49
CA SER A 131 5.37 -4.17 8.08
C SER A 131 4.60 -2.92 7.67
N VAL A 132 3.32 -2.81 8.04
CA VAL A 132 2.51 -1.58 7.81
C VAL A 132 3.18 -0.35 8.45
N ILE A 133 3.62 -0.48 9.70
CA ILE A 133 4.32 0.62 10.39
C ILE A 133 5.64 0.94 9.67
N ALA A 134 6.36 -0.05 9.13
CA ALA A 134 7.61 0.13 8.37
C ALA A 134 7.41 0.94 7.08
N ASP A 135 6.35 0.62 6.36
CA ASP A 135 6.07 1.25 5.07
C ASP A 135 5.58 2.69 5.24
N TYR A 136 4.73 2.94 6.23
CA TYR A 136 4.04 4.23 6.36
C TYR A 136 4.66 5.20 7.37
N LEU A 137 5.44 4.72 8.35
CA LEU A 137 6.05 5.55 9.39
C LEU A 137 7.60 5.46 9.32
N PRO A 138 8.24 6.16 8.37
CA PRO A 138 9.69 6.10 8.21
C PRO A 138 10.42 6.64 9.44
N LYS A 139 11.32 5.82 9.99
CA LYS A 139 12.14 6.14 11.19
C LYS A 139 12.90 7.47 11.05
N TRP A 140 13.45 7.75 9.87
CA TRP A 140 14.23 8.96 9.61
C TRP A 140 13.39 10.25 9.58
N ARG A 141 12.07 10.13 9.42
CA ARG A 141 11.18 11.28 9.23
C ARG A 141 10.26 11.54 10.43
N VAL A 142 9.69 10.47 10.98
CA VAL A 142 8.70 10.53 12.07
C VAL A 142 9.10 9.59 13.22
N PRO A 143 10.31 9.71 13.79
CA PRO A 143 10.86 8.75 14.75
C PRO A 143 9.98 8.58 16.00
N PHE A 144 9.38 9.67 16.48
CA PHE A 144 8.49 9.63 17.65
C PHE A 144 7.21 8.83 17.38
N LEU A 145 6.52 9.14 16.28
CA LEU A 145 5.28 8.44 15.91
C LEU A 145 5.56 6.98 15.56
N ARG A 146 6.70 6.71 14.90
CA ARG A 146 7.17 5.35 14.64
C ARG A 146 7.36 4.56 15.93
N LYS A 147 8.07 5.13 16.91
CA LYS A 147 8.29 4.48 18.22
C LYS A 147 6.98 4.25 18.98
N ALA A 148 6.08 5.24 18.97
CA ALA A 148 4.76 5.11 19.58
C ALA A 148 3.94 3.97 18.94
N ALA A 149 3.95 3.87 17.61
CA ALA A 149 3.27 2.80 16.88
C ALA A 149 3.88 1.42 17.14
N ASP A 150 5.21 1.31 17.20
CA ASP A 150 5.90 0.04 17.53
C ASP A 150 5.49 -0.45 18.93
N TRP A 151 5.48 0.44 19.94
CA TRP A 151 5.01 0.11 21.29
C TRP A 151 3.51 -0.17 21.36
N GLY A 152 2.71 0.57 20.60
CA GLY A 152 1.27 0.34 20.48
C GLY A 152 0.97 -1.04 19.90
N ASN A 153 1.72 -1.48 18.90
CA ASN A 153 1.57 -2.82 18.31
C ASN A 153 1.91 -3.91 19.33
N LEU A 154 2.98 -3.73 20.12
CA LEU A 154 3.32 -4.66 21.20
C LEU A 154 2.24 -4.69 22.29
N LEU A 155 1.72 -3.52 22.70
CA LEU A 155 0.62 -3.43 23.66
C LEU A 155 -0.64 -4.14 23.14
N ALA A 156 -0.95 -3.97 21.86
CA ALA A 156 -2.09 -4.64 21.24
C ALA A 156 -1.97 -6.17 21.33
N VAL A 157 -0.78 -6.73 21.11
CA VAL A 157 -0.55 -8.18 21.29
C VAL A 157 -0.85 -8.63 22.72
N VAL A 158 -0.40 -7.88 23.73
CA VAL A 158 -0.63 -8.23 25.14
C VAL A 158 -2.11 -8.16 25.49
N VAL A 159 -2.79 -7.07 25.09
CA VAL A 159 -4.22 -6.87 25.39
C VAL A 159 -5.10 -7.89 24.66
N VAL A 160 -4.84 -8.12 23.37
CA VAL A 160 -5.58 -9.12 22.58
C VAL A 160 -5.30 -10.53 23.08
N GLY A 161 -4.05 -10.85 23.41
CA GLY A 161 -3.66 -12.13 24.00
C GLY A 161 -4.36 -12.39 25.33
N TRP A 162 -4.45 -11.39 26.20
CA TRP A 162 -5.22 -11.49 27.45
C TRP A 162 -6.71 -11.69 27.18
N GLY A 163 -7.30 -10.92 26.27
CA GLY A 163 -8.72 -11.04 25.92
C GLY A 163 -9.07 -12.44 25.40
N TRP A 164 -8.22 -13.01 24.55
CA TRP A 164 -8.42 -14.38 24.08
C TRP A 164 -8.16 -15.44 25.16
N TYR A 165 -7.17 -15.23 26.03
CA TYR A 165 -6.96 -16.12 27.17
C TYR A 165 -8.22 -16.20 28.04
N GLU A 166 -8.81 -15.05 28.39
CA GLU A 166 -10.07 -14.99 29.13
C GLU A 166 -11.22 -15.64 28.36
N PHE A 167 -11.32 -15.41 27.05
CA PHE A 167 -12.39 -15.97 26.23
C PHE A 167 -12.29 -17.50 26.06
N GLU A 168 -11.08 -18.07 26.06
CA GLU A 168 -10.88 -19.52 26.00
C GLU A 168 -10.98 -20.21 27.36
N THR A 169 -10.60 -19.53 28.46
CA THR A 169 -10.60 -20.14 29.79
C THR A 169 -11.91 -19.95 30.53
N ASN A 170 -12.57 -18.81 30.37
CA ASN A 170 -13.77 -18.42 31.11
C ASN A 170 -15.03 -18.29 30.23
N ASP A 171 -14.91 -18.45 28.91
CA ASP A 171 -16.03 -18.41 27.96
C ASP A 171 -15.94 -19.58 26.95
N VAL A 172 -16.59 -19.45 25.80
CA VAL A 172 -16.83 -20.51 24.82
C VAL A 172 -15.70 -20.78 23.84
N GLY A 173 -14.73 -19.87 23.74
CA GLY A 173 -13.64 -19.94 22.76
C GLY A 173 -13.98 -19.43 21.35
N LEU A 174 -12.93 -19.18 20.56
CA LEU A 174 -13.00 -18.51 19.25
C LEU A 174 -13.93 -19.22 18.27
N THR A 175 -13.74 -20.52 18.05
CA THR A 175 -14.46 -21.24 16.99
C THR A 175 -15.94 -21.43 17.30
N GLU A 176 -16.28 -21.79 18.55
CA GLU A 176 -17.66 -21.88 19.00
C GLU A 176 -18.31 -20.49 19.13
N GLY A 177 -17.55 -19.47 19.53
CA GLY A 177 -17.99 -18.07 19.53
C GLY A 177 -18.42 -17.59 18.15
N VAL A 178 -17.57 -17.79 17.13
CA VAL A 178 -17.90 -17.47 15.72
C VAL A 178 -19.13 -18.24 15.25
N ARG A 179 -19.23 -19.53 15.59
CA ARG A 179 -20.38 -20.37 15.24
C ARG A 179 -21.68 -19.85 15.85
N ARG A 180 -21.65 -19.40 17.11
CA ARG A 180 -22.83 -18.84 17.80
C ARG A 180 -23.24 -17.50 17.19
N ILE A 181 -22.29 -16.62 16.90
CA ILE A 181 -22.54 -15.34 16.22
C ILE A 181 -23.20 -15.60 14.86
N TRP A 182 -22.69 -16.55 14.09
CA TRP A 182 -23.23 -16.91 12.77
C TRP A 182 -24.68 -17.39 12.83
N LYS A 183 -25.08 -18.08 13.91
CA LYS A 183 -26.44 -18.60 14.12
C LYS A 183 -27.37 -17.65 14.89
N ALA A 184 -26.88 -16.50 15.35
CA ALA A 184 -27.67 -15.62 16.21
C ALA A 184 -28.93 -15.08 15.51
N GLY A 185 -28.87 -14.75 14.22
CA GLY A 185 -29.99 -14.19 13.47
C GLY A 185 -31.14 -15.18 13.21
N SER A 186 -30.85 -16.48 13.06
CA SER A 186 -31.88 -17.46 12.68
C SER A 186 -32.82 -17.86 13.83
N LYS A 187 -32.39 -17.69 15.08
CA LYS A 187 -33.26 -17.93 16.24
C LYS A 187 -34.32 -16.85 16.44
N THR A 188 -34.02 -15.61 16.02
CA THR A 188 -34.92 -14.47 16.21
C THR A 188 -36.14 -14.54 15.30
N GLU A 189 -36.00 -15.10 14.09
CA GLU A 189 -37.12 -15.29 13.14
C GLU A 189 -38.10 -16.41 13.53
N ILE A 190 -37.71 -17.33 14.42
CA ILE A 190 -38.60 -18.42 14.90
C ILE A 190 -39.46 -17.94 16.07
N LEU A 191 -39.08 -16.84 16.72
CA LEU A 191 -39.75 -16.30 17.92
C LEU A 191 -40.53 -15.00 17.65
N ALA A 192 -40.56 -14.54 16.39
CA ALA A 192 -41.36 -13.41 15.91
C ALA A 192 -42.50 -13.93 15.02
#